data_AF-A0A917P7A7-F1
#
_entry.id   AF-A0A917P7A7-F1
#
_cell.length_a   1.000
_cell.length_b   1.000
_cell.length_c   1.000
_cell.angle_alpha   90.00
_cell.angle_beta   90.00
_cell.angle_gamma   90.00
#
_symmetry.space_group_name_H-M   'P 1'
#
loop_
_entity.id
_entity.type
_entity.pdbx_description
1 polymer ?
#
loop_
_entity_poly.entity_id
_entity_poly.type
_entity_poly.pdbx_seq_one_letter_code
_entity_poly.pdbx_strand_id
1 'polypeptide(L)'
;MQTYSEQGAIRSSLQQDRSDIVMSTINGLRYAVTQQKGVKSLNEFRRLDVGFAFKKGTKPAPAFQATVNKLITDGTYDRILRTWGTTGSAIATSRISPPELRD
;
A
#
# COMPACT_ATOMS: atom_id res chain seq x y z
N MET A 1 12.24 17.96 11.31
CA MET A 1 11.52 16.70 11.01
C MET A 1 10.66 16.40 12.22
N GLN A 2 9.33 16.45 12.08
CA GLN A 2 8.39 16.17 13.18
C GLN A 2 7.90 14.74 13.05
N THR A 3 7.90 13.99 14.16
CA THR A 3 7.40 12.61 14.20
C THR A 3 6.09 12.56 14.97
N TYR A 4 5.10 11.86 14.41
CA TYR A 4 3.82 11.62 15.07
C TYR A 4 3.69 10.12 15.34
N SER A 5 3.22 9.76 16.53
CA SER A 5 3.03 8.36 16.91
C SER A 5 1.80 7.71 16.28
N GLU A 6 0.86 8.53 15.79
CA GLU A 6 -0.45 8.08 15.34
C GLU A 6 -0.89 8.81 14.07
N GLN A 7 -1.66 8.12 13.22
CA GLN A 7 -2.13 8.64 11.93
C GLN A 7 -3.06 9.85 12.08
N GLY A 8 -3.83 9.94 13.17
CA GLY A 8 -4.73 11.07 13.43
C GLY A 8 -3.97 12.39 13.58
N ALA A 9 -2.83 12.37 14.27
CA ALA A 9 -2.02 13.56 14.49
C ALA A 9 -1.36 14.08 13.20
N ILE A 10 -1.02 13.19 12.27
CA ILE A 10 -0.51 13.55 10.93
C ILE A 10 -1.59 14.28 10.12
N ARG A 11 -2.85 13.84 10.20
CA ARG A 11 -3.97 14.53 9.52
C ARG A 11 -4.22 15.91 10.10
N SER A 12 -4.24 16.01 11.42
CA SER A 12 -4.41 17.31 12.10
C SER A 12 -3.27 18.27 11.80
N SER A 13 -2.04 17.79 11.64
CA SER A 13 -0.91 18.67 11.32
C SER A 13 -1.03 19.29 9.93
N LEU A 14 -1.49 18.52 8.94
CA LEU A 14 -1.81 19.03 7.60
C LEU A 14 -2.97 20.04 7.64
N GLN A 15 -4.03 19.76 8.39
CA GLN A 15 -5.21 20.63 8.46
C GLN A 15 -4.97 21.95 9.21
N GLN A 16 -4.03 21.97 10.14
CA GLN A 16 -3.71 23.14 10.96
C GLN A 16 -2.52 23.94 10.40
N ASP A 17 -2.11 23.68 9.15
CA ASP A 17 -0.94 24.28 8.51
C ASP A 17 0.35 24.14 9.35
N ARG A 18 0.43 23.07 10.15
CA ARG A 18 1.63 22.70 10.94
C ARG A 18 2.62 21.89 10.12
N SER A 19 2.20 21.37 8.97
CA SER A 19 3.03 20.61 8.04
C SER A 19 2.57 20.88 6.62
N ASP A 20 3.48 21.26 5.73
CA ASP A 20 3.15 21.52 4.32
C ASP A 20 3.02 20.21 3.50
N ILE A 21 3.84 19.20 3.83
CA ILE A 21 3.94 17.95 3.07
C ILE A 21 4.08 16.76 4.04
N VAL A 22 3.40 15.66 3.72
CA VAL A 22 3.57 14.36 4.39
C VAL A 22 4.02 13.33 3.36
N MET A 23 5.14 12.65 3.65
CA MET A 23 5.62 11.51 2.88
C MET A 23 5.35 10.22 3.67
N SER A 24 4.77 9.21 3.02
CA SER A 24 4.45 7.91 3.62
C SER A 24 4.28 6.85 2.53
N THR A 25 3.94 5.62 2.93
CA THR A 25 3.65 4.52 2.00
C THR A 25 2.37 4.79 1.20
N ILE A 26 2.44 4.61 -0.12
CA ILE A 26 1.41 5.08 -1.04
C ILE A 26 0.03 4.43 -0.85
N ASN A 27 -0.02 3.16 -0.42
CA ASN A 27 -1.29 2.43 -0.24
C ASN A 27 -2.20 3.10 0.79
N GLY A 28 -1.63 3.49 1.94
CA GLY A 28 -2.37 4.21 2.98
C GLY A 28 -2.70 5.65 2.56
N LEU A 29 -1.78 6.32 1.85
CA LEU A 29 -1.97 7.69 1.38
C LEU A 29 -3.08 7.81 0.34
N ARG A 30 -3.14 6.90 -0.64
CA ARG A 30 -4.20 6.90 -1.68
C ARG A 30 -5.59 6.86 -1.06
N TYR A 31 -5.78 5.97 -0.08
CA TYR A 31 -7.04 5.94 0.67
C TYR A 31 -7.22 7.21 1.51
N ALA A 32 -6.22 7.62 2.30
CA ALA A 32 -6.33 8.75 3.21
C ALA A 32 -6.65 10.09 2.52
N VAL A 33 -6.15 10.33 1.30
CA VAL A 33 -6.45 11.54 0.51
C VAL A 33 -7.92 11.57 0.10
N THR A 34 -8.53 10.43 -0.24
CA THR A 34 -9.97 10.38 -0.58
C THR A 34 -10.90 10.69 0.60
N GLN A 35 -10.38 10.58 1.83
CA GLN A 35 -11.15 10.79 3.06
C GLN A 35 -10.96 12.20 3.65
N GLN A 36 -10.23 13.10 2.98
CA GLN A 36 -9.88 14.42 3.49
C GLN A 36 -10.15 15.51 2.46
N LYS A 37 -10.68 16.65 2.90
CA LYS A 37 -10.86 17.84 2.06
C LYS A 37 -9.60 18.70 2.08
N GLY A 38 -9.31 19.38 0.96
CA GLY A 38 -8.22 20.36 0.88
C GLY A 38 -6.81 19.78 0.71
N VAL A 39 -6.67 18.46 0.65
CA VAL A 39 -5.39 17.79 0.38
C VAL A 39 -5.40 17.15 -1.00
N LYS A 40 -4.22 17.04 -1.63
CA LYS A 40 -4.04 16.34 -2.90
C LYS A 40 -2.78 15.48 -2.87
N SER A 41 -2.80 14.39 -3.62
CA SER A 41 -1.56 13.65 -3.90
C SER A 41 -0.68 14.46 -4.85
N LEU A 42 0.62 14.52 -4.59
CA LEU A 42 1.58 15.24 -5.43
C LEU A 42 2.23 14.30 -6.44
N ASN A 43 3.01 13.33 -5.95
CA ASN A 43 3.76 12.40 -6.77
C ASN A 43 4.08 11.12 -5.98
N GLU A 44 4.56 10.11 -6.70
CA GLU A 44 5.05 8.85 -6.14
C GLU A 44 6.55 8.77 -6.40
N PHE A 45 7.34 8.66 -5.32
CA PHE A 45 8.80 8.61 -5.45
C PHE A 45 9.30 7.21 -5.84
N ARG A 46 8.77 6.18 -5.17
CA ARG A 46 9.10 4.78 -5.45
C ARG A 46 7.93 3.89 -5.06
N ARG A 47 7.52 3.02 -5.98
CA ARG A 47 6.54 1.97 -5.68
C ARG A 47 7.27 0.75 -5.15
N LEU A 48 6.76 0.22 -4.04
CA LEU A 48 7.17 -1.09 -3.52
C LEU A 48 5.93 -1.96 -3.43
N ASP A 49 6.00 -3.16 -4.00
CA ASP A 49 4.94 -4.14 -3.85
C ASP A 49 4.92 -4.66 -2.39
N VAL A 50 3.71 -4.87 -1.88
CA VAL A 50 3.50 -5.40 -0.53
C VAL A 50 3.34 -6.91 -0.59
N GLY A 51 3.92 -7.61 0.38
CA GLY A 51 3.85 -9.06 0.47
C GLY A 51 3.62 -9.58 1.89
N PHE A 52 3.24 -10.84 1.98
CA PHE A 52 3.22 -11.58 3.24
C PHE A 52 4.63 -12.04 3.61
N ALA A 53 5.04 -11.81 4.85
CA ALA A 53 6.33 -12.25 5.36
C ALA A 53 6.17 -13.54 6.17
N PHE A 54 6.98 -14.54 5.86
CA PHE A 54 7.09 -15.78 6.62
C PHE A 54 8.53 -15.98 7.09
N LYS A 55 8.71 -16.74 8.18
CA LYS A 55 10.04 -17.16 8.62
C LYS A 55 10.70 -17.97 7.49
N LYS A 56 11.99 -17.74 7.24
CA LYS A 56 12.74 -18.48 6.22
C LYS A 56 12.67 -20.00 6.51
N GLY A 57 12.38 -20.79 5.46
CA GLY A 57 12.24 -22.24 5.56
C GLY A 57 10.85 -22.75 5.97
N THR A 58 9.85 -21.88 6.11
CA THR A 58 8.48 -22.32 6.40
C THR A 58 7.80 -22.91 5.16
N LYS A 59 7.10 -24.05 5.33
CA LYS A 59 6.32 -24.74 4.28
C LYS A 59 5.09 -23.99 3.72
N PRO A 60 4.44 -23.01 4.40
CA PRO A 60 3.20 -22.41 3.89
C PRO A 60 3.37 -21.45 2.70
N ALA A 61 4.56 -20.91 2.43
CA ALA A 61 4.73 -19.86 1.42
C ALA A 61 4.17 -20.22 0.01
N PRO A 62 4.37 -21.44 -0.52
CA PRO A 62 3.75 -21.86 -1.79
C PRO A 62 2.22 -21.91 -1.76
N ALA A 63 1.63 -22.33 -0.63
CA ALA A 63 0.17 -22.39 -0.48
C ALA A 63 -0.45 -20.98 -0.48
N PHE A 64 0.22 -20.01 0.17
CA PHE A 64 -0.21 -18.61 0.15
C PHE A 64 -0.06 -17.99 -1.24
N GLN A 65 1.06 -18.25 -1.93
CA GLN A 65 1.26 -17.81 -3.31
C GLN A 65 0.13 -18.32 -4.23
N ALA A 66 -0.19 -19.62 -4.16
CA ALA A 66 -1.25 -20.22 -4.95
C ALA A 66 -2.62 -19.60 -4.65
N THR A 67 -2.91 -19.34 -3.38
CA THR A 67 -4.15 -18.68 -2.95
C THR A 67 -4.27 -17.27 -3.52
N VAL A 68 -3.19 -16.47 -3.44
CA VAL A 68 -3.21 -15.10 -3.99
C VAL A 68 -3.38 -15.13 -5.51
N ASN A 69 -2.69 -16.04 -6.21
CA ASN A 69 -2.87 -16.19 -7.66
C ASN A 69 -4.30 -16.59 -8.02
N LYS A 70 -4.93 -17.46 -7.23
CA LYS A 70 -6.35 -17.80 -7.42
C LYS A 70 -7.26 -16.56 -7.29
N LEU A 71 -7.04 -15.73 -6.26
CA LEU A 71 -7.79 -14.48 -6.06
C LEU A 71 -7.57 -13.47 -7.19
N ILE A 72 -6.38 -13.47 -7.80
CA ILE A 72 -6.10 -12.66 -8.98
C ILE A 72 -6.90 -13.17 -10.18
N THR A 73 -6.85 -14.48 -10.45
CA THR A 73 -7.54 -15.10 -11.59
C THR A 73 -9.07 -15.00 -11.49
N ASP A 74 -9.64 -15.14 -10.28
CA ASP A 74 -11.08 -15.08 -10.09
C ASP A 74 -11.64 -13.64 -9.94
N GLY A 75 -10.77 -12.63 -10.00
CA GLY A 75 -11.13 -11.21 -9.91
C GLY A 75 -11.45 -10.72 -8.49
N THR A 76 -11.39 -11.58 -7.48
CA THR A 76 -11.62 -11.17 -6.08
C THR A 76 -10.56 -10.18 -5.60
N TYR A 77 -9.31 -10.37 -5.99
CA TYR A 77 -8.21 -9.47 -5.66
C TYR A 77 -8.49 -8.04 -6.17
N ASP A 78 -8.86 -7.93 -7.44
CA ASP A 78 -9.18 -6.65 -8.09
C ASP A 78 -10.42 -5.98 -7.47
N ARG A 79 -11.45 -6.76 -7.11
CA ARG A 79 -12.59 -6.26 -6.34
C ARG A 79 -12.18 -5.66 -4.99
N ILE A 80 -11.31 -6.35 -4.23
CA ILE A 80 -10.78 -5.84 -2.95
C ILE A 80 -10.04 -4.52 -3.17
N LEU A 81 -9.14 -4.45 -4.16
CA LEU A 81 -8.37 -3.24 -4.42
C LEU A 81 -9.26 -2.04 -4.81
N ARG A 82 -10.32 -2.28 -5.58
CA ARG A 82 -11.30 -1.23 -5.93
C ARG A 82 -12.00 -0.68 -4.69
N THR A 83 -12.45 -1.54 -3.78
CA THR A 83 -13.10 -1.12 -2.54
C THR A 83 -12.24 -0.14 -1.73
N TRP A 84 -10.91 -0.33 -1.75
CA TRP A 84 -9.97 0.49 -1.00
C TRP A 84 -9.28 1.57 -1.83
N GLY A 85 -9.58 1.70 -3.12
CA GLY A 85 -8.94 2.68 -4.01
C GLY A 85 -7.44 2.43 -4.22
N THR A 86 -6.98 1.18 -4.10
CA THR A 86 -5.55 0.80 -4.17
C THR A 86 -5.20 0.03 -5.45
N THR A 87 -6.02 0.14 -6.49
CA THR A 87 -5.80 -0.53 -7.79
C THR A 87 -4.47 -0.15 -8.45
N GLY A 88 -3.96 1.06 -8.20
CA GLY A 88 -2.63 1.49 -8.68
C GLY A 88 -1.46 0.63 -8.15
N SER A 89 -1.68 -0.14 -7.09
CA SER A 89 -0.71 -1.04 -6.47
C SER A 89 -0.96 -2.52 -6.81
N ALA A 90 -1.83 -2.80 -7.79
CA ALA A 90 -2.13 -4.16 -8.20
C ALA A 90 -0.89 -4.86 -8.77
N ILE A 91 -0.75 -6.15 -8.47
CA ILE A 91 0.22 -7.04 -9.09
C ILE A 91 -0.48 -8.01 -10.04
N ALA A 92 0.19 -8.36 -11.13
CA ALA A 92 -0.35 -9.34 -12.08
C ALA A 92 -0.16 -10.79 -11.61
N THR A 93 0.85 -11.05 -10.76
CA THR A 93 1.17 -12.41 -10.30
C THR A 93 1.85 -12.36 -8.94
N SER A 94 1.45 -13.25 -8.04
CA SER A 94 2.12 -13.47 -6.76
C SER A 94 3.40 -14.29 -6.94
N ARG A 95 4.52 -13.78 -6.41
CA ARG A 95 5.85 -14.40 -6.47
C ARG A 95 6.39 -14.60 -5.06
N ILE A 96 7.15 -15.67 -4.86
CA ILE A 96 7.91 -15.90 -3.61
C ILE A 96 9.26 -15.22 -3.76
N SER A 97 9.57 -14.29 -2.85
CA SER A 97 10.84 -13.56 -2.80
C SER A 97 11.31 -13.01 -4.16
N PRO A 98 10.46 -12.26 -4.91
CA PRO A 98 10.91 -11.62 -6.13
C PRO A 98 12.04 -10.61 -5.82
N PRO A 99 12.95 -10.36 -6.76
CA PRO A 99 13.92 -9.27 -6.61
C PRO A 99 13.17 -7.94 -6.52
N GLU A 100 13.78 -6.96 -5.85
CA GLU A 100 13.25 -5.60 -5.83
C GLU A 100 13.11 -5.06 -7.25
N LEU A 101 12.00 -4.36 -7.50
CA LEU A 101 11.81 -3.61 -8.73
C LEU A 101 12.80 -2.45 -8.74
N ARG A 102 13.72 -2.47 -9.71
CA ARG A 102 14.65 -1.38 -9.98
C ARG A 102 14.12 -0.64 -11.20
N ASP A 103 13.51 0.51 -10.95
CA ASP A 103 13.29 1.54 -11.97
C ASP A 103 14.64 2.17 -12.36
#